data_AF-A0A9R1WGX1-F1
#
_entry.id   AF-A0A9R1WGX1-F1
#
_cell.length_a   1.000
_cell.length_b   1.000
_cell.length_c   1.000
_cell.angle_alpha   90.00
_cell.angle_beta   90.00
_cell.angle_gamma   90.00
#
_symmetry.space_group_name_H-M   'P 1'
#
loop_
_entity.id
_entity.type
_entity.pdbx_description
1 polymer ?
#
loop_
_entity_poly.entity_id
_entity_poly.type
_entity_poly.pdbx_seq_one_letter_code
_entity_poly.pdbx_strand_id
1 'polypeptide(L)'
;MDFVDGTMSMPKEDYDELMNRRRCNTIVQGWLVSSMEKEIKSSVKYATITCDIWVDLEECFGKENAPRAYELRRTVTTIQQGDMYIFAYYTKLRSVWDEIQSLSLTPSCVCRGCKCDVDKEFMMIR
;
A
#
# COMPACT_ATOMS: atom_id res chain seq x y z
N MET A 1 1.77 -10.57 13.85
CA MET A 1 2.52 -10.50 12.58
C MET A 1 3.76 -9.63 12.79
N ASP A 2 4.30 -9.66 14.01
CA ASP A 2 5.02 -8.52 14.58
C ASP A 2 6.44 -8.34 14.00
N PHE A 3 6.87 -9.40 13.31
CA PHE A 3 8.12 -9.50 12.58
C PHE A 3 8.04 -8.85 11.18
N VAL A 4 6.85 -8.91 10.58
CA VAL A 4 6.56 -8.51 9.19
C VAL A 4 6.10 -7.05 9.13
N ASP A 5 5.26 -6.63 10.08
CA ASP A 5 4.74 -5.26 10.19
C ASP A 5 5.66 -4.31 10.99
N GLY A 6 6.76 -4.81 11.55
CA GLY A 6 7.73 -4.02 12.32
C GLY A 6 7.26 -3.59 13.71
N THR A 7 6.09 -4.04 14.17
CA THR A 7 5.49 -3.62 15.46
C THR A 7 6.27 -4.08 16.69
N MET A 8 7.14 -5.09 16.56
CA MET A 8 7.97 -5.57 17.67
C MET A 8 9.22 -4.69 17.83
N SER A 9 9.30 -3.91 18.91
CA SER A 9 10.50 -3.13 19.27
C SER A 9 11.73 -4.03 19.41
N MET A 10 12.90 -3.56 18.95
CA MET A 10 14.18 -4.28 19.13
C MET A 10 14.41 -4.60 20.61
N PRO A 11 14.57 -5.88 21.00
CA PRO A 11 14.91 -6.23 22.37
C PRO A 11 16.29 -5.65 22.69
N LYS A 12 16.40 -4.86 23.75
CA LYS A 12 17.58 -4.02 24.02
C LYS A 12 18.73 -4.77 24.69
N GLU A 13 18.49 -5.96 25.27
CA GLU A 13 19.48 -6.55 26.20
C GLU A 13 19.66 -8.09 26.13
N ASP A 14 18.85 -8.82 25.35
CA ASP A 14 18.98 -10.29 25.23
C ASP A 14 19.59 -10.72 23.87
N TYR A 15 20.80 -11.29 23.92
CA TYR A 15 21.53 -11.77 22.75
C TYR A 15 20.84 -12.96 22.06
N ASP A 16 20.22 -13.86 22.82
CA ASP A 16 19.53 -15.03 22.29
C ASP A 16 18.23 -14.62 21.59
N GLU A 17 17.50 -13.64 22.13
CA GLU A 17 16.33 -13.05 21.44
C GLU A 17 16.72 -12.36 20.13
N LEU A 18 17.83 -11.61 20.11
CA LEU A 18 18.34 -10.97 18.89
C LEU A 18 18.77 -11.99 17.83
N MET A 19 19.38 -13.11 18.24
CA MET A 19 19.76 -14.18 17.33
C MET A 19 18.55 -14.93 16.78
N ASN A 20 17.57 -15.23 17.63
CA ASN A 20 16.31 -15.86 17.21
C ASN A 20 15.54 -14.94 16.24
N ARG A 21 15.47 -13.63 16.53
CA ARG A 21 14.85 -12.64 15.65
C ARG A 21 15.51 -12.59 14.27
N ARG A 22 16.84 -12.60 14.21
CA ARG A 22 17.59 -12.65 12.93
C ARG A 22 17.36 -13.94 12.14
N ARG A 23 17.27 -15.08 12.83
CA ARG A 23 16.95 -16.36 12.19
C ARG A 23 15.55 -16.33 11.59
N CYS A 24 14.56 -15.88 12.35
CA CYS A 24 13.19 -15.71 11.85
C CYS A 24 13.12 -14.77 10.64
N ASN A 25 13.83 -13.63 10.67
CA ASN A 25 13.94 -12.71 9.52
C ASN A 25 14.37 -13.43 8.25
N THR A 26 15.46 -14.18 8.36
CA THR A 26 16.08 -14.82 7.21
C THR A 26 15.16 -15.89 6.62
N ILE A 27 14.45 -16.63 7.47
CA ILE A 27 13.48 -17.65 7.04
C ILE A 27 12.30 -17.01 6.32
N VAL A 28 11.67 -16.00 6.93
CA VAL A 28 10.48 -15.35 6.34
C VAL A 28 10.84 -14.61 5.05
N GLN A 29 11.99 -13.93 5.03
CA GLN A 29 12.52 -13.33 3.81
C GLN A 29 12.73 -14.38 2.70
N GLY A 30 13.31 -15.53 3.04
CA GLY A 30 13.46 -16.65 2.09
C GLY A 30 12.13 -17.14 1.53
N TRP A 31 11.10 -17.29 2.39
CA TRP A 31 9.76 -17.68 1.96
C TRP A 31 9.12 -16.64 1.04
N LEU A 32 9.10 -15.37 1.44
CA LEU A 32 8.57 -14.27 0.62
C LEU A 32 9.24 -14.22 -0.75
N VAL A 33 10.58 -14.18 -0.79
CA VAL A 33 11.33 -14.14 -2.04
C VAL A 33 11.10 -15.41 -2.85
N SER A 34 10.92 -16.58 -2.24
CA SER A 34 10.66 -17.82 -2.98
C SER A 34 9.30 -17.83 -3.67
N SER A 35 8.28 -17.28 -3.02
CA SER A 35 6.88 -17.27 -3.47
C SER A 35 6.56 -16.22 -4.53
N MET A 36 7.43 -15.24 -4.73
CA MET A 36 7.24 -14.17 -5.72
C MET A 36 7.58 -14.58 -7.15
N GLU A 37 7.04 -13.85 -8.12
CA GLU A 37 7.52 -13.90 -9.51
C GLU A 37 8.85 -13.14 -9.66
N LYS A 38 9.61 -13.44 -10.73
CA LYS A 38 10.95 -12.88 -10.94
C LYS A 38 10.97 -11.34 -10.96
N GLU A 39 9.93 -10.73 -11.53
CA GLU A 39 9.80 -9.27 -11.62
C GLU A 39 9.62 -8.65 -10.24
N ILE A 40 8.77 -9.23 -9.39
CA ILE A 40 8.54 -8.77 -8.01
C ILE A 40 9.80 -8.98 -7.17
N LYS A 41 10.49 -10.12 -7.30
CA LYS A 41 11.78 -10.37 -6.59
C LYS A 41 12.83 -9.30 -6.89
N SER A 42 12.83 -8.76 -8.11
CA SER A 42 13.81 -7.75 -8.51
C SER A 42 13.61 -6.42 -7.78
N SER A 43 12.37 -6.07 -7.44
CA SER A 43 12.03 -4.84 -6.69
C SER A 43 12.55 -4.88 -5.25
N VAL A 44 12.44 -6.03 -4.58
CA VAL A 44 12.82 -6.20 -3.17
C VAL A 44 14.25 -6.72 -2.96
N LYS A 45 15.08 -6.74 -4.00
CA LYS A 45 16.42 -7.36 -3.99
C LYS A 45 17.36 -6.76 -2.92
N TYR A 46 17.19 -5.47 -2.61
CA TYR A 46 18.03 -4.73 -1.69
C TYR A 46 17.44 -4.63 -0.26
N ALA A 47 16.27 -5.20 -0.03
CA ALA A 47 15.62 -5.21 1.27
C ALA A 47 16.47 -5.99 2.30
N THR A 48 16.77 -5.32 3.40
CA THR A 48 17.64 -5.86 4.46
C THR A 48 16.88 -6.67 5.49
N ILE A 49 15.62 -6.30 5.76
CA ILE A 49 14.74 -7.02 6.68
C ILE A 49 13.43 -7.36 5.99
N THR A 50 12.74 -8.38 6.50
CA THR A 50 11.41 -8.79 5.99
C THR A 50 10.40 -7.64 6.02
N CYS A 51 10.53 -6.72 6.99
CA CYS A 51 9.66 -5.56 7.09
C CYS A 51 9.78 -4.66 5.86
N ASP A 52 11.00 -4.41 5.35
CA ASP A 52 11.21 -3.63 4.13
C ASP A 52 10.48 -4.27 2.93
N ILE A 53 10.61 -5.59 2.78
CA ILE A 53 9.91 -6.36 1.74
C ILE A 53 8.40 -6.20 1.87
N TRP A 54 7.89 -6.26 3.10
CA TRP A 54 6.45 -6.14 3.35
C TRP A 54 5.91 -4.75 3.02
N VAL A 55 6.64 -3.70 3.41
CA VAL A 55 6.27 -2.31 3.10
C VAL A 55 6.22 -2.07 1.59
N ASP A 56 7.23 -2.54 0.84
CA ASP A 56 7.24 -2.40 -0.63
C ASP A 56 6.04 -3.10 -1.28
N LEU A 57 5.70 -4.31 -0.79
CA LEU A 57 4.54 -5.05 -1.28
C LEU A 57 3.23 -4.37 -0.92
N GLU A 58 3.13 -3.79 0.28
CA GLU A 58 1.95 -3.06 0.72
C GLU A 58 1.76 -1.76 -0.08
N GLU A 59 2.83 -1.05 -0.41
CA GLU A 59 2.76 0.13 -1.28
C GLU A 59 2.28 -0.22 -2.71
N CYS A 60 2.77 -1.34 -3.26
CA CYS A 60 2.47 -1.74 -4.64
C CYS A 60 1.15 -2.51 -4.80
N PHE A 61 0.78 -3.32 -3.81
CA PHE A 61 -0.32 -4.29 -3.89
C PHE A 61 -1.31 -4.19 -2.73
N GLY A 62 -1.08 -3.28 -1.79
CA GLY A 62 -1.99 -3.03 -0.69
C GLY A 62 -3.30 -2.42 -1.14
N LYS A 63 -4.23 -2.32 -0.19
CA LYS A 63 -5.58 -1.79 -0.42
C LYS A 63 -5.56 -0.33 -0.89
N GLU A 64 -4.53 0.41 -0.51
CA GLU A 64 -4.26 1.79 -0.91
C GLU A 64 -3.17 1.86 -1.97
N ASN A 65 -3.30 1.06 -3.04
CA ASN A 65 -2.32 0.97 -4.13
C ASN A 65 -2.00 2.36 -4.74
N ALA A 66 -0.91 2.98 -4.29
CA ALA A 66 -0.49 4.32 -4.69
C ALA A 66 -0.17 4.43 -6.19
N PRO A 67 0.52 3.44 -6.82
CA PRO A 67 0.64 3.39 -8.28
C PRO A 67 -0.69 3.45 -9.01
N ARG A 68 -1.70 2.68 -8.57
CA ARG A 68 -3.03 2.68 -9.18
C ARG A 68 -3.73 4.02 -9.02
N ALA A 69 -3.65 4.63 -7.83
CA ALA A 69 -4.19 5.96 -7.59
C ALA A 69 -3.54 7.02 -8.52
N TYR A 70 -2.22 6.93 -8.72
CA TYR A 70 -1.50 7.80 -9.65
C TYR A 70 -1.93 7.59 -11.11
N GLU A 71 -2.06 6.34 -11.56
CA GLU A 71 -2.56 6.02 -12.91
C GLU A 71 -3.95 6.60 -13.18
N LEU A 72 -4.86 6.49 -12.21
CA LEU A 72 -6.22 7.01 -12.33
C LEU A 72 -6.25 8.54 -12.37
N ARG A 73 -5.48 9.21 -11.49
CA ARG A 73 -5.32 10.68 -11.52
C ARG A 73 -4.79 11.14 -12.88
N ARG A 74 -3.77 10.46 -13.43
CA ARG A 74 -3.26 10.75 -14.78
C ARG A 74 -4.34 10.51 -15.84
N THR A 75 -5.06 9.40 -15.76
CA THR A 75 -6.14 9.06 -16.70
C THR A 75 -7.19 10.18 -16.76
N VAL A 76 -7.65 10.70 -15.62
CA VAL A 76 -8.58 11.84 -15.56
C VAL A 76 -8.04 13.07 -16.31
N THR A 77 -6.77 13.42 -16.10
CA THR A 77 -6.18 14.60 -16.78
C THR A 77 -6.01 14.43 -18.28
N THR A 78 -5.88 13.18 -18.74
CA THR A 78 -5.64 12.86 -20.16
C THR A 78 -6.91 12.50 -20.93
N ILE A 79 -8.03 12.23 -20.24
CA ILE A 79 -9.25 11.78 -20.90
C ILE A 79 -9.85 12.92 -21.72
N GLN A 80 -10.06 12.66 -23.01
CA GLN A 80 -10.69 13.59 -23.93
C GLN A 80 -11.79 12.84 -24.69
N GLN A 81 -12.81 13.58 -25.15
CA GLN A 81 -13.91 12.97 -25.89
C GLN A 81 -13.42 12.35 -27.20
N GLY A 82 -12.58 13.07 -27.96
CA GLY A 82 -12.14 12.64 -29.29
C GLY A 82 -13.33 12.31 -30.19
N ASP A 83 -13.28 11.15 -30.83
CA ASP A 83 -14.35 10.64 -31.70
C ASP A 83 -15.44 9.83 -30.95
N MET A 84 -15.39 9.82 -29.60
CA MET A 84 -16.38 9.10 -28.80
C MET A 84 -17.73 9.83 -28.79
N TYR A 85 -18.82 9.07 -28.85
CA TYR A 85 -20.15 9.58 -28.52
C TYR A 85 -20.17 10.14 -27.09
N ILE A 86 -20.95 11.20 -26.88
CA ILE A 86 -21.07 11.89 -25.59
C ILE A 86 -21.39 10.90 -24.45
N PHE A 87 -22.32 9.98 -24.68
CA PHE A 87 -22.69 8.97 -23.68
C PHE A 87 -21.51 8.05 -23.31
N ALA A 88 -20.73 7.61 -24.31
CA ALA A 88 -19.56 6.77 -24.09
C ALA A 88 -18.45 7.52 -23.32
N TYR A 89 -18.23 8.79 -23.66
CA TYR A 89 -17.30 9.65 -22.94
C TYR A 89 -17.71 9.85 -21.48
N TYR A 90 -18.98 10.19 -21.22
CA TYR A 90 -19.52 10.33 -19.87
C TYR A 90 -19.37 9.05 -19.05
N THR A 91 -19.70 7.90 -19.65
CA THR A 91 -19.59 6.60 -18.97
C THR A 91 -18.14 6.29 -18.59
N LYS A 92 -17.19 6.58 -19.48
CA LYS A 92 -15.76 6.41 -19.22
C LYS A 92 -15.27 7.30 -18.09
N LEU A 93 -15.64 8.59 -18.11
CA LEU A 93 -15.35 9.53 -17.03
C LEU A 93 -15.89 9.04 -15.69
N ARG A 94 -17.17 8.61 -15.66
CA ARG A 94 -17.83 8.14 -14.46
C ARG A 94 -17.18 6.87 -13.89
N SER A 95 -16.79 5.94 -14.75
CA SER A 95 -16.07 4.73 -14.33
C SER A 95 -14.76 5.05 -13.63
N VAL A 96 -13.96 5.98 -14.18
CA VAL A 96 -12.68 6.40 -13.56
C VAL A 96 -12.94 7.12 -12.24
N TRP A 97 -13.99 7.95 -12.19
CA TRP A 97 -14.40 8.66 -10.98
C TRP A 97 -14.80 7.70 -9.85
N ASP A 98 -15.64 6.70 -10.15
CA ASP A 98 -16.09 5.70 -9.18
C ASP A 98 -14.91 4.87 -8.64
N GLU A 99 -13.93 4.54 -9.50
CA GLU A 99 -12.73 3.83 -9.07
C GLU A 99 -11.84 4.67 -8.14
N ILE A 100 -11.66 5.97 -8.43
CA ILE A 100 -10.93 6.89 -7.54
C ILE A 100 -11.61 6.99 -6.17
N GLN A 101 -12.94 7.05 -6.14
CA GLN A 101 -13.69 7.04 -4.88
C GLN A 101 -13.53 5.73 -4.11
N SER A 102 -13.39 4.60 -4.80
CA SER A 102 -13.16 3.30 -4.15
C SER A 102 -11.78 3.19 -3.48
N LEU A 103 -10.76 3.86 -4.04
CA LEU A 103 -9.39 3.89 -3.50
C LEU A 103 -9.19 4.96 -2.44
N SER A 104 -9.95 6.06 -2.55
CA SER A 104 -9.97 7.10 -1.54
C SER A 104 -10.78 6.57 -0.35
N LEU A 105 -10.14 5.84 0.55
CA LEU A 105 -10.70 5.56 1.87
C LEU A 105 -10.81 6.91 2.58
N THR A 106 -11.86 7.68 2.30
CA THR A 106 -12.18 8.86 3.11
C THR A 106 -12.35 8.35 4.53
N PRO A 107 -11.45 8.71 5.46
CA PRO A 107 -11.54 8.23 6.81
C PRO A 107 -12.86 8.73 7.38
N SER A 108 -13.74 7.80 7.76
CA SER A 108 -15.06 8.11 8.30
C SER A 108 -15.03 7.93 9.81
N CYS A 109 -15.26 9.02 10.56
CA CYS A 109 -15.40 8.91 12.01
C CYS A 109 -16.69 8.17 12.34
N VAL A 110 -16.55 7.03 13.03
CA VAL A 110 -17.68 6.23 13.57
C VAL A 110 -18.04 6.66 15.00
N CYS A 111 -17.45 7.75 15.48
CA CYS A 111 -17.45 8.20 16.85
C CYS A 111 -18.64 9.15 17.14
N ARG A 112 -19.53 8.76 18.05
CA ARG A 112 -20.55 9.66 18.63
C ARG A 112 -19.86 10.63 19.60
N GLY A 113 -19.27 11.70 19.06
CA GLY A 113 -18.56 12.74 19.83
C GLY A 113 -17.10 12.96 19.45
N CYS A 114 -16.76 12.72 18.17
CA CYS A 114 -15.50 13.01 17.47
C CYS A 114 -14.30 13.39 18.38
N LYS A 115 -13.53 12.37 18.81
CA LYS A 115 -12.20 12.52 19.44
C LYS A 115 -11.08 11.93 18.57
N CYS A 116 -11.40 11.48 17.37
CA CYS A 116 -10.43 10.90 16.45
C CYS A 116 -9.77 12.00 15.61
N ASP A 117 -8.47 11.87 15.38
CA ASP A 117 -7.68 12.74 14.52
C ASP A 117 -7.93 12.45 13.02
N VAL A 118 -9.18 12.25 12.61
CA VAL A 118 -9.56 11.95 11.22
C VAL A 118 -9.15 13.07 10.27
N ASP A 119 -9.12 14.31 10.77
CA ASP A 119 -8.58 15.46 10.03
C ASP A 119 -7.09 15.30 9.67
N LYS A 120 -6.30 14.64 10.51
CA LYS A 120 -4.87 14.37 10.23
C LYS A 120 -4.69 13.27 9.20
N GLU A 121 -5.49 12.21 9.28
CA GLU A 121 -5.51 11.15 8.25
C GLU A 121 -5.93 11.71 6.89
N PHE A 122 -6.93 12.60 6.85
CA PHE A 122 -7.37 13.27 5.63
C PHE A 122 -6.27 14.17 5.02
N MET A 123 -5.44 14.81 5.85
CA MET A 123 -4.30 15.60 5.40
C MET A 123 -3.15 14.75 4.84
N MET A 124 -2.97 13.51 5.31
CA MET A 124 -1.91 12.62 4.80
C MET A 124 -2.24 11.97 3.45
N ILE A 125 -3.51 11.98 3.02
CA ILE A 125 -3.97 11.44 1.73
C ILE A 125 -3.85 12.47 0.58
N ARG A 126 -3.56 13.74 0.89
CA ARG A 126 -3.57 14.86 -0.06
C ARG A 126 -2.19 15.21 -0.60
#